data_AF-A0A2E6H6V0-F1
#
_entry.id   AF-A0A2E6H6V0-F1
#
_cell.length_a   1.000
_cell.length_b   1.000
_cell.length_c   1.000
_cell.angle_alpha   90.00
_cell.angle_beta   90.00
_cell.angle_gamma   90.00
#
_symmetry.space_group_name_H-M   'P 1'
#
loop_
_entity.id
_entity.type
_entity.pdbx_description
1 polymer ?
#
loop_
_entity_poly.entity_id
_entity_poly.type
_entity_poly.pdbx_seq_one_letter_code
_entity_poly.pdbx_strand_id
1 'polypeptide(L)'
;MSKELANIPFKGISMTPLLTEGDELIAIEQDGDFEIGDILLFKDPDNGEFIVHRLISDRPFVTKGDWSCSFEEIPKENIFAVVIGFKRKLNKYYFTKSFFLSWYIVLSRSLAVSGKLARLTSRVLMYLFSIFLIKKKNDL
;
A
#
# COMPACT_ATOMS: atom_id res chain seq x y z
N MET A 1 -16.84 15.25 -6.58
CA MET A 1 -17.24 13.94 -7.14
C MET A 1 -15.94 13.18 -7.34
N SER A 2 -15.68 12.13 -6.56
CA SER A 2 -14.41 11.40 -6.62
C SER A 2 -14.37 10.54 -7.88
N LYS A 3 -13.31 10.67 -8.69
CA LYS A 3 -13.16 9.95 -9.96
C LYS A 3 -12.37 8.67 -9.73
N GLU A 4 -12.94 7.53 -10.14
CA GLU A 4 -12.22 6.26 -10.15
C GLU A 4 -11.21 6.26 -11.31
N LEU A 5 -9.94 6.06 -10.98
CA LEU A 5 -8.88 5.77 -11.92
C LEU A 5 -8.79 4.25 -12.05
N ALA A 6 -9.21 3.74 -13.21
CA ALA A 6 -9.20 2.32 -13.51
C ALA A 6 -7.95 1.90 -14.30
N ASN A 7 -7.55 0.63 -14.13
CA ASN A 7 -6.58 -0.08 -14.97
C ASN A 7 -5.13 0.44 -14.89
N ILE A 8 -4.66 0.84 -13.69
CA ILE A 8 -3.25 1.18 -13.49
C ILE A 8 -2.48 -0.12 -13.17
N PRO A 9 -1.59 -0.64 -14.04
CA PRO A 9 -0.87 -1.87 -13.76
C PRO A 9 0.19 -1.64 -12.69
N PHE A 10 0.16 -2.43 -11.62
CA PHE A 10 1.18 -2.43 -10.59
C PHE A 10 2.43 -3.21 -11.05
N LYS A 11 3.60 -2.61 -10.82
CA LYS A 11 4.91 -3.19 -11.16
C LYS A 11 5.80 -3.28 -9.93
N GLY A 12 6.61 -4.34 -9.86
CA GLY A 12 7.58 -4.56 -8.81
C GLY A 12 7.04 -5.28 -7.59
N ILE A 13 7.86 -5.31 -6.54
CA ILE A 13 7.64 -6.14 -5.34
C ILE A 13 7.47 -5.33 -4.06
N SER A 14 7.54 -3.99 -4.14
CA SER A 14 7.62 -3.12 -2.96
C SER A 14 6.40 -3.25 -2.03
N MET A 15 5.25 -3.61 -2.58
CA MET A 15 3.99 -3.81 -1.84
C MET A 15 3.64 -5.29 -1.59
N THR A 16 4.59 -6.20 -1.80
CA THR A 16 4.44 -7.61 -1.43
C THR A 16 4.27 -7.71 0.10
N PRO A 17 3.43 -8.61 0.63
CA PRO A 17 2.59 -9.60 -0.06
C PRO A 17 1.19 -9.12 -0.46
N LEU A 18 0.85 -7.86 -0.19
CA LEU A 18 -0.50 -7.36 -0.41
C LEU A 18 -0.81 -7.21 -1.91
N LEU A 19 0.07 -6.48 -2.62
CA LEU A 19 0.04 -6.34 -4.07
C LEU A 19 1.17 -7.15 -4.70
N THR A 20 0.91 -7.67 -5.90
CA THR A 20 1.89 -8.41 -6.71
C THR A 20 1.93 -7.83 -8.12
N GLU A 21 3.09 -7.95 -8.77
CA GLU A 21 3.24 -7.51 -10.16
C GLU A 21 2.14 -8.09 -11.07
N GLY A 22 1.56 -7.23 -11.90
CA GLY A 22 0.44 -7.56 -12.78
C GLY A 22 -0.95 -7.37 -12.18
N ASP A 23 -1.06 -6.98 -10.90
CA ASP A 23 -2.32 -6.49 -10.35
C ASP A 23 -2.73 -5.17 -11.03
N GLU A 24 -4.01 -5.00 -11.33
CA GLU A 24 -4.55 -3.74 -11.82
C GLU A 24 -5.12 -2.95 -10.63
N LEU A 25 -4.60 -1.76 -10.36
CA LEU A 25 -5.03 -0.96 -9.21
C LEU A 25 -6.38 -0.29 -9.47
N ILE A 26 -7.17 -0.21 -8.41
CA ILE A 26 -8.41 0.56 -8.33
C ILE A 26 -8.11 1.74 -7.42
N ALA A 27 -7.99 2.93 -7.99
CA ALA A 27 -7.63 4.13 -7.26
C ALA A 27 -8.73 5.20 -7.38
N ILE A 28 -8.84 6.04 -6.36
CA ILE A 28 -9.81 7.14 -6.32
C ILE A 28 -9.03 8.43 -6.17
N GLU A 29 -9.22 9.36 -7.11
CA GLU A 29 -8.74 10.74 -6.95
C GLU A 29 -9.38 11.34 -5.69
N GLN A 30 -8.52 11.78 -4.77
CA GLN A 30 -8.93 12.30 -3.47
C GLN A 30 -8.04 13.47 -3.10
N ASP A 31 -8.67 14.62 -2.88
CA ASP A 31 -8.03 15.79 -2.31
C ASP A 31 -8.20 15.77 -0.79
N GLY A 32 -7.12 16.07 -0.07
CA GLY A 32 -7.19 16.37 1.36
C GLY A 32 -6.87 15.20 2.27
N ASP A 33 -7.87 14.54 2.83
CA ASP A 33 -7.67 13.77 4.06
C ASP A 33 -7.22 12.33 3.79
N PHE A 34 -5.96 12.04 4.11
CA PHE A 34 -5.39 10.70 4.07
C PHE A 34 -5.22 10.19 5.50
N GLU A 35 -5.45 8.90 5.69
CA GLU A 35 -5.33 8.25 6.99
C GLU A 35 -4.15 7.28 7.01
N ILE A 36 -3.54 7.10 8.19
CA ILE A 36 -2.50 6.10 8.39
C ILE A 36 -3.03 4.73 7.95
N GLY A 37 -2.26 4.07 7.10
CA GLY A 37 -2.58 2.78 6.52
C GLY A 37 -3.21 2.84 5.13
N ASP A 38 -3.61 4.02 4.64
CA ASP A 38 -4.00 4.21 3.24
C ASP A 38 -2.84 3.88 2.32
N ILE A 39 -3.16 3.34 1.14
CA ILE A 39 -2.18 3.10 0.08
C ILE A 39 -2.32 4.25 -0.91
N LEU A 40 -1.25 4.99 -1.12
CA LEU A 40 -1.25 6.22 -1.88
C LEU A 40 -0.53 6.00 -3.20
N LEU A 41 -1.13 6.51 -4.28
CA LEU A 41 -0.45 6.70 -5.56
C LEU A 41 0.08 8.13 -5.58
N PHE A 42 1.40 8.28 -5.61
CA PHE A 42 2.06 9.58 -5.66
C PHE A 42 3.20 9.58 -6.69
N LYS A 43 3.68 10.77 -7.03
CA LYS A 43 4.87 10.93 -7.87
C LYS A 43 6.07 11.26 -6.98
N ASP A 44 7.11 10.45 -7.08
CA ASP A 44 8.37 10.67 -6.39
C ASP A 44 8.99 12.00 -6.87
N PRO A 45 9.29 12.93 -5.94
CA PRO A 45 9.85 14.23 -6.31
C PRO A 45 11.26 14.15 -6.90
N ASP A 46 12.04 13.10 -6.57
CA ASP A 46 13.45 13.02 -6.93
C ASP A 46 13.66 12.45 -8.35
N ASN A 47 12.86 11.46 -8.73
CA ASN A 47 13.00 10.77 -10.03
C ASN A 47 11.76 10.90 -10.94
N GLY A 48 10.64 11.41 -10.42
CA GLY A 48 9.40 11.59 -11.17
C GLY A 48 8.63 10.30 -11.47
N GLU A 49 9.00 9.17 -10.88
CA GLU A 49 8.29 7.90 -11.03
C GLU A 49 7.00 7.88 -10.21
N PHE A 50 6.00 7.13 -10.69
CA PHE A 50 4.78 6.89 -9.92
C PHE A 50 5.00 5.73 -8.96
N ILE A 51 4.80 5.98 -7.67
CA ILE A 51 5.00 5.03 -6.59
C ILE A 51 3.66 4.76 -5.90
N VAL A 52 3.48 3.52 -5.47
CA VAL A 52 2.31 3.08 -4.72
C VAL A 52 2.79 2.50 -3.40
N HIS A 53 2.69 3.26 -2.31
CA HIS A 53 3.16 2.86 -0.98
C HIS A 53 2.13 3.20 0.11
N ARG A 54 2.27 2.58 1.27
CA ARG A 54 1.37 2.78 2.40
C ARG A 54 1.79 3.99 3.23
N LEU A 55 0.84 4.85 3.59
CA LEU A 55 1.04 5.92 4.56
C LEU A 55 1.26 5.34 5.96
N ILE A 56 2.40 5.65 6.58
CA ILE A 56 2.74 5.18 7.93
C ILE A 56 2.84 6.31 8.96
N SER A 57 2.86 7.56 8.50
CA SER A 57 2.84 8.79 9.31
C SER A 57 2.23 9.90 8.45
N ASP A 58 1.36 10.72 9.03
CA ASP A 58 0.71 11.87 8.39
C ASP A 58 1.43 13.20 8.69
N ARG A 59 2.34 13.23 9.69
CA ARG A 59 3.12 14.40 10.07
C ARG A 59 4.54 14.02 10.53
N PRO A 60 5.56 14.11 9.66
CA PRO A 60 5.47 14.37 8.22
C PRO A 60 4.78 13.21 7.49
N PHE A 61 4.37 13.46 6.23
CA PHE A 61 3.83 12.44 5.35
C PHE A 61 4.94 11.46 4.97
N VAL A 62 4.93 10.29 5.61
CA VAL A 62 5.89 9.23 5.34
C VAL A 62 5.16 8.02 4.79
N THR A 63 5.55 7.62 3.59
CA THR A 63 5.10 6.38 2.97
C THR A 63 6.16 5.30 3.04
N LYS A 64 5.73 4.06 2.86
CA LYS A 64 6.63 2.92 2.74
C LYS A 64 5.98 1.79 1.96
N GLY A 65 6.77 1.15 1.09
CA GLY A 65 6.40 -0.12 0.50
C GLY A 65 6.33 -1.21 1.57
N ASP A 66 5.28 -2.02 1.59
CA ASP A 66 5.08 -3.07 2.58
C ASP A 66 6.34 -3.96 2.75
N TRP A 67 7.02 -4.30 1.65
CA TRP A 67 8.26 -5.09 1.61
C TRP A 67 9.56 -4.25 1.59
N SER A 68 9.47 -2.93 1.50
CA SER A 68 10.64 -2.06 1.43
C SER A 68 11.44 -2.06 2.74
N CYS A 69 12.74 -1.75 2.66
CA CYS A 69 13.58 -1.46 3.82
C CYS A 69 13.83 0.06 3.99
N SER A 70 13.32 0.88 3.07
CA SER A 70 13.35 2.34 3.11
C SER A 70 11.99 2.91 3.49
N PHE A 71 12.01 4.21 3.80
CA PHE A 71 10.85 5.07 3.95
C PHE A 71 11.00 6.22 2.96
N GLU A 72 9.89 6.78 2.52
CA GLU A 72 9.86 7.94 1.64
C GLU A 72 9.06 9.06 2.33
N GLU A 73 9.67 10.22 2.55
CA GLU A 73 8.95 11.42 2.94
C GLU A 73 8.46 12.11 1.67
N ILE A 74 7.16 12.38 1.58
CA ILE A 74 6.55 12.92 0.37
C ILE A 74 5.76 14.19 0.67
N PRO A 75 5.82 15.20 -0.22
CA PRO A 75 4.90 16.32 -0.16
C PRO A 75 3.47 15.85 -0.42
N LYS A 76 2.49 16.41 0.31
CA LYS A 76 1.08 16.02 0.19
C LYS A 76 0.54 16.31 -1.21
N GLU A 77 1.03 17.38 -1.82
CA GLU A 77 0.73 17.84 -3.18
C GLU A 77 1.17 16.86 -4.28
N ASN A 78 2.07 15.90 -3.97
CA ASN A 78 2.49 14.89 -4.92
C ASN A 78 1.57 13.65 -4.93
N ILE A 79 0.57 13.60 -4.05
CA ILE A 79 -0.38 12.48 -3.96
C ILE A 79 -1.52 12.71 -4.95
N PHE A 80 -1.76 11.75 -5.84
CA PHE A 80 -2.81 11.83 -6.86
C PHE A 80 -4.08 11.11 -6.46
N ALA A 81 -3.94 9.96 -5.78
CA ALA A 81 -5.07 9.09 -5.49
C ALA A 81 -4.80 8.15 -4.31
N VAL A 82 -5.90 7.68 -3.71
CA VAL A 82 -5.88 6.55 -2.77
C VAL A 82 -6.21 5.27 -3.53
N VAL A 83 -5.33 4.28 -3.42
CA VAL A 83 -5.57 2.94 -3.93
C VAL A 83 -6.44 2.19 -2.94
N ILE A 84 -7.69 1.92 -3.33
CA ILE A 84 -8.69 1.29 -2.47
C ILE A 84 -8.78 -0.22 -2.69
N GLY A 85 -8.15 -0.73 -3.74
CA GLY A 85 -8.20 -2.13 -4.10
C GLY A 85 -7.41 -2.45 -5.35
N PHE A 86 -7.57 -3.67 -5.82
CA PHE A 86 -6.92 -4.17 -7.01
C PHE A 86 -7.74 -5.29 -7.66
N LYS A 87 -7.48 -5.52 -8.94
CA LYS A 87 -7.97 -6.68 -9.67
C LYS A 87 -6.80 -7.62 -9.94
N ARG A 88 -6.99 -8.89 -9.55
CA ARG A 88 -6.05 -9.99 -9.81
C ARG A 88 -6.77 -11.06 -10.60
N LYS A 89 -6.34 -11.26 -11.84
CA LYS A 89 -7.05 -12.10 -12.83
C LYS A 89 -8.49 -11.59 -13.02
N LEU A 90 -9.49 -12.43 -12.74
CA LEU A 90 -10.92 -12.11 -12.87
C LEU A 90 -11.54 -11.56 -11.58
N ASN A 91 -10.79 -11.46 -10.48
CA ASN A 91 -11.34 -11.13 -9.17
C ASN A 91 -10.96 -9.71 -8.76
N LYS A 92 -11.91 -8.97 -8.18
CA LYS A 92 -11.68 -7.66 -7.55
C LYS A 92 -11.56 -7.82 -6.03
N TYR A 93 -10.56 -7.16 -5.45
CA TYR A 93 -10.29 -7.13 -4.03
C TYR A 93 -10.23 -5.68 -3.56
N TYR A 94 -10.77 -5.42 -2.37
CA TYR A 94 -10.74 -4.11 -1.74
C TYR A 94 -10.02 -4.21 -0.41
N PHE A 95 -9.25 -3.17 -0.08
CA PHE A 95 -8.55 -3.11 1.19
C PHE A 95 -9.53 -2.86 2.33
N THR A 96 -9.20 -3.42 3.49
CA THR A 96 -9.98 -3.24 4.71
C THR A 96 -9.11 -2.61 5.79
N LYS A 97 -9.68 -1.65 6.53
CA LYS A 97 -9.05 -1.03 7.70
C LYS A 97 -9.38 -1.85 8.96
N SER A 98 -8.99 -3.13 8.97
CA SER A 98 -9.22 -4.02 10.12
C SER A 98 -8.18 -3.78 11.23
N PHE A 99 -8.42 -4.32 12.43
CA PHE A 99 -7.45 -4.28 13.52
C PHE A 99 -6.07 -4.87 13.13
N PHE A 100 -6.05 -5.81 12.18
CA PHE A 100 -4.81 -6.39 11.65
C PHE A 100 -3.94 -5.37 10.90
N LEU A 101 -4.50 -4.28 10.38
CA LEU A 101 -3.76 -3.26 9.65
C LEU A 101 -2.68 -2.61 10.52
N SER A 102 -3.02 -2.30 11.78
CA SER A 102 -2.07 -1.69 12.73
C SER A 102 -0.88 -2.61 12.98
N TRP A 103 -1.14 -3.89 13.24
CA TRP A 103 -0.07 -4.88 13.40
C TRP A 103 0.75 -5.07 12.13
N TYR A 104 0.09 -5.08 10.98
CA TYR A 104 0.75 -5.20 9.69
C TYR A 104 1.71 -4.05 9.42
N ILE A 105 1.34 -2.81 9.75
CA ILE A 105 2.22 -1.63 9.66
C ILE A 105 3.44 -1.79 10.58
N VAL A 106 3.24 -2.25 11.83
CA VAL A 106 4.35 -2.50 12.76
C VAL A 106 5.33 -3.54 12.20
N LEU A 107 4.81 -4.65 11.66
CA LEU A 107 5.61 -5.69 11.02
C LEU A 107 6.36 -5.16 9.78
N SER A 108 5.72 -4.33 8.97
CA SER A 108 6.38 -3.71 7.80
C SER A 108 7.49 -2.76 8.22
N ARG A 109 7.30 -1.96 9.29
CA ARG A 109 8.32 -1.05 9.83
C ARG A 109 9.54 -1.80 10.37
N SER A 110 9.33 -2.98 10.98
CA SER A 110 10.42 -3.80 11.52
C SER A 110 11.44 -4.19 10.43
N LEU A 111 11.01 -4.28 9.16
CA LEU A 111 11.88 -4.62 8.03
C LEU A 111 13.01 -3.61 7.80
N ALA A 112 12.76 -2.34 8.11
CA ALA A 112 13.74 -1.27 7.95
C ALA A 112 14.75 -1.21 9.12
N VAL A 113 14.33 -1.57 10.34
CA VAL A 113 15.10 -1.32 11.57
C VAL A 113 15.71 -2.57 12.20
N SER A 114 15.23 -3.77 11.85
CA SER A 114 15.56 -4.99 12.61
C SER A 114 16.65 -5.86 11.98
N GLY A 115 17.29 -6.68 12.81
CA GLY A 115 18.27 -7.69 12.38
C GLY A 115 17.67 -8.79 11.48
N LYS A 116 18.53 -9.59 10.82
CA LYS A 116 18.13 -10.59 9.81
C LYS A 116 17.00 -11.54 10.24
N LEU A 117 17.05 -12.07 11.46
CA LEU A 117 16.04 -13.01 11.99
C LEU A 117 14.67 -12.36 12.20
N ALA A 118 14.65 -11.14 12.76
CA ALA A 118 13.43 -10.37 12.96
C ALA A 118 12.78 -9.98 11.62
N ARG A 119 13.59 -9.68 10.59
CA ARG A 119 13.08 -9.43 9.24
C ARG A 119 12.43 -10.67 8.64
N LEU A 120 13.05 -11.84 8.79
CA LEU A 120 12.49 -13.09 8.27
C LEU A 120 11.13 -13.42 8.94
N THR A 121 11.06 -13.34 10.26
CA THR A 121 9.82 -13.59 11.00
C THR A 121 8.73 -12.59 10.63
N SER A 122 9.07 -11.31 10.50
CA SER A 122 8.12 -10.27 10.11
C SER A 122 7.56 -10.52 8.70
N ARG A 123 8.41 -10.92 7.75
CA ARG A 123 7.97 -11.31 6.40
C ARG A 123 6.94 -12.43 6.42
N VAL A 124 7.18 -13.49 7.18
CA VAL A 124 6.23 -14.62 7.30
C VAL A 124 4.90 -14.13 7.88
N LEU A 125 4.93 -13.34 8.95
CA LEU A 125 3.71 -12.80 9.57
C LEU A 125 2.94 -11.86 8.62
N MET A 126 3.64 -11.05 7.83
CA MET A 126 3.00 -10.19 6.83
C MET A 126 2.23 -11.00 5.77
N TYR A 127 2.75 -12.14 5.32
CA TYR A 127 2.01 -13.02 4.39
C TYR A 127 0.72 -13.56 5.02
N LEU A 128 0.76 -13.92 6.30
CA LEU A 128 -0.44 -14.39 7.01
C LEU A 128 -1.45 -13.25 7.20
N PHE A 129 -0.97 -12.05 7.53
CA PHE A 129 -1.83 -10.94 7.89
C PHE A 129 -2.46 -10.26 6.66
N SER A 130 -1.79 -10.27 5.51
CA SER A 130 -2.31 -9.64 4.29
C SER A 130 -3.63 -10.23 3.82
N ILE A 131 -3.91 -11.50 4.11
CA ILE A 131 -5.18 -12.17 3.79
C ILE A 131 -6.35 -11.49 4.51
N PHE A 132 -6.14 -11.00 5.74
CA PHE A 132 -7.16 -10.29 6.52
C PHE A 132 -7.29 -8.81 6.13
N LEU A 133 -6.42 -8.30 5.26
CA LEU A 133 -6.46 -6.92 4.78
C LEU A 133 -7.22 -6.77 3.47
N ILE A 134 -7.59 -7.88 2.83
CA ILE A 134 -8.30 -7.87 1.55
C ILE A 134 -9.68 -8.52 1.68
N LYS A 135 -10.68 -7.91 1.04
CA LYS A 135 -12.01 -8.49 0.87
C LYS A 135 -12.30 -8.64 -0.60
N LYS A 136 -12.58 -9.88 -1.03
CA LYS A 136 -13.05 -10.16 -2.37
C LYS A 136 -14.45 -9.56 -2.56
N LYS A 137 -14.67 -8.82 -3.63
CA LYS A 137 -16.02 -8.46 -4.06
C LYS A 137 -16.62 -9.67 -4.77
N ASN A 138 -17.72 -10.18 -4.23
CA ASN A 138 -18.54 -11.16 -4.93
C ASN A 138 -19.46 -10.35 -5.84
N ASP A 139 -19.29 -10.49 -7.15
CA ASP A 139 -20.30 -10.05 -8.10
C ASP A 139 -21.44 -11.09 -7.99
N LEU A 140 -22.52 -10.71 -7.29
CA LEU A 140 -23.81 -11.41 -7.31
C LEU A 140 -24.62 -10.91 -8.50
#